data_AF-A0A2P0B2G3-F1
#
_entry.id   AF-A0A2P0B2G3-F1
#
_cell.length_a   1.000
_cell.length_b   1.000
_cell.length_c   1.000
_cell.angle_alpha   90.00
_cell.angle_beta   90.00
_cell.angle_gamma   90.00
#
_symmetry.space_group_name_H-M   'P 1'
#
loop_
_entity.id
_entity.type
_entity.pdbx_description
1 polymer ?
#
loop_
_entity_poly.entity_id
_entity_poly.type
_entity_poly.pdbx_seq_one_letter_code
_entity_poly.pdbx_strand_id
1 'polypeptide(L)'
;MPQALPPSPPKPIQTPAPYVTPSAVAFEQAGEAITASAASPLPIGEVSYRAARPAALDSVLEPGRALAIVAQQPGQLTLALAGGGAIDLPVEPGLTVLPFAVAGISAGAPDFAPALTLLD
;
A
#
# COMPACT_ATOMS: atom_id res chain seq x y z
N MET A 1 3.76 51.38 -15.20
CA MET A 1 4.47 50.25 -14.56
C MET A 1 3.45 49.15 -14.30
N PRO A 2 3.59 47.94 -14.85
CA PRO A 2 2.60 46.87 -14.62
C PRO A 2 2.75 46.28 -13.22
N GLN A 3 1.63 46.18 -12.49
CA GLN A 3 1.56 45.52 -11.18
C GLN A 3 1.87 44.02 -11.31
N ALA A 4 2.74 43.50 -10.44
CA ALA A 4 2.99 42.07 -10.32
C ALA A 4 1.77 41.38 -9.69
N LEU A 5 1.30 40.28 -10.29
CA LEU A 5 0.25 39.45 -9.71
C LEU A 5 0.74 38.84 -8.39
N PRO A 6 -0.11 38.75 -7.34
CA PRO A 6 0.26 38.06 -6.10
C PRO A 6 0.49 36.56 -6.35
N PRO A 7 1.34 35.90 -5.55
CA PRO A 7 1.58 34.46 -5.68
C PRO A 7 0.29 33.68 -5.43
N SER A 8 0.04 32.66 -6.26
CA SER A 8 -1.10 31.77 -6.06
C SER A 8 -0.96 31.03 -4.72
N PRO A 9 -2.04 30.89 -3.93
CA PRO A 9 -2.00 30.09 -2.72
C PRO A 9 -1.61 28.64 -3.06
N PRO A 10 -0.96 27.91 -2.13
CA PRO A 10 -0.63 26.51 -2.35
C PRO A 10 -1.90 25.75 -2.68
N LYS A 11 -1.89 25.08 -3.84
CA LYS A 11 -3.01 24.25 -4.28
C LYS A 11 -3.13 23.11 -3.28
N PRO A 12 -4.27 22.93 -2.59
CA PRO A 12 -4.49 21.75 -1.77
C PRO A 12 -4.24 20.53 -2.64
N ILE A 13 -3.55 19.51 -2.10
CA ILE A 13 -3.49 18.19 -2.74
C ILE A 13 -4.96 17.77 -2.89
N GLN A 14 -5.48 17.85 -4.11
CA GLN A 14 -6.78 17.28 -4.44
C GLN A 14 -6.58 15.79 -4.21
N THR A 15 -7.20 15.27 -3.16
CA THR A 15 -7.37 13.82 -2.99
C THR A 15 -7.73 13.24 -4.35
N PRO A 16 -7.05 12.17 -4.82
CA PRO A 16 -7.44 11.49 -6.04
C PRO A 16 -8.94 11.21 -5.98
N ALA A 17 -9.60 11.40 -7.13
CA ALA A 17 -11.05 11.41 -7.36
C ALA A 17 -11.89 10.72 -6.27
N PRO A 18 -13.04 11.32 -5.85
CA PRO A 18 -13.95 10.66 -4.93
C PRO A 18 -14.15 9.25 -5.48
N TYR A 19 -13.92 8.25 -4.62
CA TYR A 19 -14.16 6.84 -4.89
C TYR A 19 -15.15 6.73 -6.03
N VAL A 20 -14.72 6.23 -7.19
CA VAL A 20 -15.68 5.67 -8.14
C VAL A 20 -16.50 4.75 -7.27
N THR A 21 -17.75 5.10 -6.94
CA THR A 21 -18.66 4.12 -6.37
C THR A 21 -18.73 3.12 -7.50
N PRO A 22 -18.06 1.97 -7.41
CA PRO A 22 -18.34 0.99 -8.42
C PRO A 22 -19.80 0.67 -8.12
N SER A 23 -20.72 0.99 -9.04
CA SER A 23 -22.01 0.32 -9.10
C SER A 23 -21.67 -1.13 -9.39
N ALA A 24 -21.21 -1.79 -8.36
CA ALA A 24 -20.45 -3.00 -8.45
C ALA A 24 -21.48 -4.10 -8.47
N VAL A 25 -21.34 -4.99 -9.43
CA VAL A 25 -22.30 -6.04 -9.67
C VAL A 25 -21.81 -7.29 -8.95
N ALA A 26 -22.61 -7.79 -8.02
CA ALA A 26 -22.43 -9.12 -7.45
C ALA A 26 -23.14 -10.14 -8.35
N PHE A 27 -22.52 -11.28 -8.60
CA PHE A 27 -23.13 -12.40 -9.29
C PHE A 27 -23.51 -13.43 -8.23
N GLU A 28 -24.80 -13.75 -8.13
CA GLU A 28 -25.21 -14.99 -7.46
C GLU A 28 -24.82 -16.17 -8.37
N GLN A 29 -24.42 -17.30 -7.80
CA GLN A 29 -24.00 -18.49 -8.56
C GLN A 29 -24.98 -18.77 -9.72
N ALA A 30 -24.48 -18.68 -10.95
CA ALA A 30 -25.22 -18.86 -12.21
C ALA A 30 -26.50 -18.01 -12.37
N GLY A 31 -26.54 -16.78 -11.82
CA GLY A 31 -27.69 -15.87 -11.88
C GLY A 31 -27.39 -14.46 -12.40
N GLU A 32 -28.43 -13.61 -12.43
CA GLU A 32 -28.36 -12.22 -12.89
C GLU A 32 -27.50 -11.32 -11.98
N ALA A 33 -26.92 -10.31 -12.61
CA ALA A 33 -26.16 -9.23 -12.00
C ALA A 33 -27.02 -8.39 -11.04
N ILE A 34 -26.72 -8.37 -9.74
CA ILE A 34 -27.39 -7.50 -8.76
C ILE A 34 -26.46 -6.42 -8.21
N THR A 35 -27.02 -5.24 -7.93
CA THR A 35 -26.27 -4.13 -7.34
C THR A 35 -25.78 -4.49 -5.95
N ALA A 36 -24.49 -4.27 -5.70
CA ALA A 36 -23.90 -4.47 -4.39
C ALA A 36 -24.60 -3.62 -3.31
N SER A 37 -24.89 -4.25 -2.18
CA SER A 37 -25.51 -3.63 -1.00
C SER A 37 -25.02 -4.31 0.28
N ALA A 38 -25.46 -3.84 1.46
CA ALA A 38 -25.17 -4.54 2.71
C ALA A 38 -25.78 -5.97 2.76
N ALA A 39 -26.91 -6.19 2.09
CA ALA A 39 -27.59 -7.49 2.03
C ALA A 39 -27.05 -8.41 0.91
N SER A 40 -26.38 -7.83 -0.09
CA SER A 40 -25.68 -8.54 -1.17
C SER A 40 -24.32 -7.87 -1.38
N PRO A 41 -23.37 -8.07 -0.45
CA PRO A 41 -22.06 -7.44 -0.57
C PRO A 41 -21.39 -7.93 -1.84
N LEU A 42 -20.52 -7.10 -2.41
CA LEU A 42 -19.62 -7.60 -3.44
C LEU A 42 -18.90 -8.84 -2.91
N PRO A 43 -18.68 -9.87 -3.76
CA PRO A 43 -17.71 -10.90 -3.47
C PRO A 43 -16.28 -10.33 -3.63
N ILE A 44 -16.01 -9.18 -3.00
CA ILE A 44 -14.64 -8.76 -2.70
C ILE A 44 -14.19 -9.66 -1.54
N GLY A 45 -13.50 -10.74 -1.88
CA GLY A 45 -13.06 -11.75 -0.92
C GLY A 45 -12.12 -11.22 0.15
N GLU A 46 -11.59 -10.01 0.00
CA GLU A 46 -10.66 -9.43 0.96
C GLU A 46 -11.10 -8.04 1.42
N VAL A 47 -11.25 -7.91 2.74
CA VAL A 47 -11.43 -6.63 3.40
C VAL A 47 -10.14 -5.82 3.24
N SER A 48 -10.28 -4.54 2.88
CA SER A 48 -9.17 -3.57 2.90
C SER A 48 -8.40 -3.64 4.23
N TYR A 49 -7.12 -3.25 4.20
CA TYR A 49 -6.31 -3.18 5.42
C TYR A 49 -7.01 -2.29 6.46
N ARG A 50 -7.29 -2.88 7.62
CA ARG A 50 -7.94 -2.29 8.80
C ARG A 50 -6.95 -1.56 9.69
N ALA A 51 -5.67 -1.91 9.64
CA ALA A 51 -4.63 -1.28 10.43
C ALA A 51 -3.31 -1.15 9.65
N ALA A 52 -2.47 -0.22 10.13
CA ALA A 52 -1.13 0.01 9.63
C ALA A 52 -0.19 0.23 10.81
N ARG A 53 1.00 -0.36 10.75
CA ARG A 53 1.98 -0.34 11.85
C ARG A 53 3.39 -0.20 11.29
N PRO A 54 4.26 0.64 11.89
CA PRO A 54 5.62 0.81 11.41
C PRO A 54 6.40 -0.50 11.50
N ALA A 55 7.29 -0.73 10.55
CA ALA A 55 8.28 -1.80 10.57
C ALA A 55 9.68 -1.20 10.62
N ALA A 56 10.59 -1.90 11.30
CA ALA A 56 11.99 -1.52 11.39
C ALA A 56 12.85 -2.54 10.65
N LEU A 57 13.92 -2.05 10.03
CA LEU A 57 14.98 -2.89 9.50
C LEU A 57 15.63 -3.70 10.62
N ASP A 58 16.12 -4.88 10.26
CA ASP A 58 16.93 -5.78 11.08
C ASP A 58 16.27 -6.14 12.42
N SER A 59 14.94 -6.16 12.43
CA SER A 59 14.12 -6.51 13.58
C SER A 59 13.20 -7.69 13.26
N VAL A 60 12.84 -8.43 14.31
CA VAL A 60 11.80 -9.46 14.22
C VAL A 60 10.44 -8.77 14.20
N LEU A 61 9.62 -9.11 13.21
CA LEU A 61 8.31 -8.52 12.99
C LEU A 61 7.21 -9.55 13.22
N GLU A 62 6.16 -9.15 13.94
CA GLU A 62 4.87 -9.87 13.87
C GLU A 62 4.27 -9.66 12.47
N PRO A 63 4.07 -10.69 11.63
CA PRO A 63 3.69 -10.50 10.24
C PRO A 63 2.31 -9.87 10.07
N GLY A 64 2.21 -8.91 9.14
CA GLY A 64 0.92 -8.42 8.64
C GLY A 64 0.44 -9.17 7.39
N ARG A 65 -0.61 -8.66 6.74
CA ARG A 65 -1.10 -9.14 5.43
C ARG A 65 -0.33 -8.56 4.24
N ALA A 66 0.27 -7.39 4.40
CA ALA A 66 1.09 -6.75 3.38
C ALA A 66 2.19 -5.85 3.96
N LEU A 67 3.13 -5.47 3.10
CA LEU A 67 4.21 -4.52 3.37
C LEU A 67 4.11 -3.33 2.40
N ALA A 68 4.05 -2.12 2.94
CA ALA A 68 4.23 -0.88 2.20
C ALA A 68 5.65 -0.33 2.42
N ILE A 69 6.28 0.07 1.32
CA ILE A 69 7.65 0.58 1.26
C ILE A 69 7.59 1.95 0.60
N VAL A 70 8.07 2.97 1.29
CA VAL A 70 8.26 4.32 0.73
C VAL A 70 9.75 4.62 0.69
N ALA A 71 10.28 4.78 -0.53
CA ALA A 71 11.70 5.03 -0.76
C ALA A 71 11.91 6.36 -1.49
N GLN A 72 12.96 7.09 -1.12
CA GLN A 72 13.33 8.36 -1.77
C GLN A 72 14.45 8.21 -2.81
N GLN A 73 15.12 7.06 -2.79
CA GLN A 73 16.22 6.70 -3.68
C GLN A 73 16.13 5.20 -3.99
N PRO A 74 16.71 4.72 -5.09
CA PRO A 74 16.75 3.30 -5.36
C PRO A 74 17.59 2.57 -4.31
N GLY A 75 17.28 1.30 -4.08
CA GLY A 75 17.99 0.47 -3.11
C GLY A 75 17.60 -0.99 -3.21
N GLN A 76 18.09 -1.79 -2.26
CA GLN A 76 17.85 -3.22 -2.22
C GLN A 76 17.40 -3.60 -0.80
N LEU A 77 16.31 -4.38 -0.72
CA LEU A 77 15.90 -5.05 0.51
C LEU A 77 16.01 -6.56 0.35
N THR A 78 16.22 -7.24 1.47
CA THR A 78 15.96 -8.67 1.62
C THR A 78 14.79 -8.83 2.58
N LEU A 79 13.74 -9.53 2.14
CA LEU A 79 12.51 -9.75 2.90
C LEU A 79 12.46 -11.21 3.34
N ALA A 80 12.44 -11.45 4.65
CA ALA A 80 12.16 -12.78 5.20
C ALA A 80 10.64 -12.99 5.29
N LEU A 81 10.13 -14.00 4.61
CA LEU A 81 8.68 -14.27 4.56
C LEU A 81 8.23 -15.06 5.77
N ALA A 82 7.01 -14.80 6.25
CA ALA A 82 6.42 -15.49 7.40
C ALA A 82 6.24 -17.01 7.15
N GLY A 83 5.99 -17.40 5.89
CA GLY A 83 5.91 -18.81 5.48
C GLY A 83 7.27 -19.50 5.33
N GLY A 84 8.38 -18.79 5.59
CA GLY A 84 9.74 -19.24 5.33
C GLY A 84 10.27 -18.79 3.97
N GLY A 85 11.60 -18.78 3.86
CA GLY A 85 12.30 -18.26 2.68
C GLY A 85 12.55 -16.75 2.72
N ALA A 86 13.27 -16.26 1.72
CA ALA A 86 13.59 -14.84 1.57
C ALA A 86 13.51 -14.40 0.10
N ILE A 87 13.21 -13.11 -0.10
CA ILE A 87 13.17 -12.46 -1.40
C ILE A 87 14.10 -11.26 -1.38
N ASP A 88 15.00 -11.17 -2.36
CA ASP A 88 15.75 -9.96 -2.64
C ASP A 88 14.92 -9.06 -3.57
N LEU A 89 14.51 -7.91 -3.03
CA LEU A 89 13.67 -6.92 -3.71
C LEU A 89 14.46 -5.65 -4.06
N PRO A 90 14.74 -5.38 -5.34
CA PRO A 90 15.16 -4.05 -5.76
C PRO A 90 13.97 -3.08 -5.57
N VAL A 91 14.24 -1.94 -4.94
CA VAL A 91 13.25 -0.91 -4.62
C VAL A 91 13.60 0.35 -5.40
N GLU A 92 12.62 0.90 -6.11
CA GLU A 92 12.71 2.18 -6.80
C GLU A 92 12.11 3.31 -5.94
N PRO A 93 12.45 4.59 -6.21
CA PRO A 93 11.81 5.72 -5.53
C PRO A 93 10.29 5.73 -5.72
N GLY A 94 9.57 6.01 -4.64
CA GLY A 94 8.11 6.06 -4.61
C GLY A 94 7.50 5.12 -3.58
N LEU A 95 6.23 4.75 -3.81
CA LEU A 95 5.46 3.83 -2.98
C LEU A 95 5.34 2.48 -3.67
N THR A 96 5.73 1.42 -2.97
CA THR A 96 5.48 0.03 -3.37
C THR A 96 4.65 -0.65 -2.29
N VAL A 97 3.62 -1.39 -2.66
CA VAL A 97 2.81 -2.21 -1.74
C VAL A 97 2.85 -3.65 -2.21
N LEU A 98 3.29 -4.55 -1.32
CA LEU A 98 3.45 -5.97 -1.60
C LEU A 98 2.51 -6.79 -0.71
N PRO A 99 1.66 -7.67 -1.27
CA PRO A 99 0.73 -8.50 -0.52
C PRO A 99 1.45 -9.72 0.10
N PHE A 100 2.51 -9.46 0.87
CA PHE A 100 3.33 -10.48 1.52
C PHE A 100 3.26 -10.34 3.03
N ALA A 101 3.13 -11.48 3.71
CA ALA A 101 3.38 -11.58 5.14
C ALA A 101 4.89 -11.67 5.37
N VAL A 102 5.47 -10.61 5.95
CA VAL A 102 6.91 -10.47 6.16
C VAL A 102 7.23 -10.54 7.65
N ALA A 103 8.22 -11.36 8.01
CA ALA A 103 8.69 -11.58 9.38
C ALA A 103 10.01 -10.84 9.71
N GLY A 104 10.72 -10.35 8.68
CA GLY A 104 11.94 -9.56 8.83
C GLY A 104 12.32 -8.85 7.54
N ILE A 105 13.02 -7.72 7.67
CA ILE A 105 13.44 -6.87 6.55
C ILE A 105 14.86 -6.41 6.83
N SER A 106 15.77 -6.57 5.88
CA SER A 106 17.13 -6.02 5.96
C SER A 106 17.45 -5.21 4.70
N ALA A 107 18.27 -4.17 4.85
CA ALA A 107 18.73 -3.37 3.72
C ALA A 107 20.07 -3.88 3.20
N GLY A 108 20.24 -3.88 1.88
CA GLY A 108 21.52 -4.26 1.25
C GLY A 108 22.62 -3.21 1.43
N ALA A 109 22.25 -1.97 1.78
CA ALA A 109 23.18 -0.87 2.02
C ALA A 109 22.73 -0.04 3.24
N PRO A 110 23.66 0.42 4.10
CA PRO A 110 23.34 1.10 5.36
C PRO A 110 22.77 2.51 5.18
N ASP A 111 22.97 3.13 4.03
CA ASP A 111 22.44 4.43 3.63
C ASP A 111 21.05 4.35 2.97
N PHE A 112 20.57 3.14 2.67
CA PHE A 112 19.23 2.91 2.18
C PHE A 112 18.23 2.79 3.33
N ALA A 113 17.53 3.89 3.62
CA ALA A 113 16.57 4.00 4.73
C ALA A 113 15.14 4.29 4.23
N PRO A 114 14.43 3.29 3.66
CA PRO A 114 13.02 3.45 3.30
C PRO A 114 12.14 3.51 4.55
N ALA A 115 10.99 4.16 4.45
CA ALA A 115 9.94 4.04 5.45
C ALA A 115 9.13 2.76 5.18
N LEU A 116 8.97 1.92 6.21
CA LEU A 116 8.39 0.59 6.12
C LEU A 116 7.13 0.51 6.99
N THR A 117 6.05 -0.01 6.43
CA THR A 117 4.77 -0.16 7.14
C THR A 117 4.16 -1.52 6.86
N LEU A 118 3.84 -2.28 7.90
CA LEU A 118 3.02 -3.49 7.79
C LEU A 118 1.54 -3.11 7.80
N LEU A 119 0.76 -3.78 6.95
CA LEU A 119 -0.68 -3.57 6.79
C LEU A 119 -1.43 -4.85 7.14
N ASP A 120 -2.53 -4.72 7.87
CA ASP A 120 -3.41 -5.82 8.33
C ASP A 120 -4.81 -5.66 7.74
#